data_AF-A0A536PTY2-F1
#
_entry.id   AF-A0A536PTY2-F1
#
_cell.length_a   1.000
_cell.length_b   1.000
_cell.length_c   1.000
_cell.angle_alpha   90.00
_cell.angle_beta   90.00
_cell.angle_gamma   90.00
#
_symmetry.space_group_name_H-M   'P 1'
#
loop_
_entity.id
_entity.type
_entity.pdbx_description
1 polymer ?
#
loop_
_entity_poly.entity_id
_entity_poly.type
_entity_poly.pdbx_seq_one_letter_code
_entity_poly.pdbx_strand_id
1 'polypeptide(L)'
;MSAQRVLELAIPLEGHGDNLAAALHGGFCIAALEDGGVRVHRLDWPERWRAVVFVPDEVSPTHEARRLVPRRPLREDAVFNLGRVAEWVLACAHRDRSLLRSAMDDRLHQPGRARAYPYLDDT
;
A
#
# COMPACT_ATOMS: atom_id res chain seq x y z
N MET A 1 -22.59 2.88 13.82
CA MET A 1 -21.19 2.94 14.29
C MET A 1 -20.41 3.80 13.30
N SER A 2 -19.55 4.73 13.74
CA SER A 2 -18.77 5.57 12.81
C SER A 2 -17.63 4.77 12.15
N ALA A 3 -17.17 5.19 10.96
CA ALA A 3 -16.03 4.56 10.28
C ALA A 3 -14.77 4.52 11.17
N GLN A 4 -14.50 5.63 11.87
CA GLN A 4 -13.41 5.72 12.86
C GLN A 4 -13.55 4.65 13.95
N ARG A 5 -14.77 4.42 14.45
CA ARG A 5 -15.00 3.42 15.49
C ARG A 5 -14.81 1.98 14.97
N VAL A 6 -15.12 1.72 13.70
CA VAL A 6 -14.83 0.42 13.06
C VAL A 6 -13.32 0.19 13.01
N LEU A 7 -12.56 1.20 12.58
CA LEU A 7 -11.09 1.13 12.49
C LEU A 7 -10.42 0.88 13.85
N GLU A 8 -10.83 1.62 14.87
CA GLU A 8 -10.31 1.46 16.25
C GLU A 8 -10.49 0.05 16.80
N LEU A 9 -11.61 -0.60 16.45
CA LEU A 9 -11.92 -1.95 16.92
C LEU A 9 -11.23 -3.04 16.09
N ALA A 10 -11.05 -2.81 14.79
CA ALA A 10 -10.51 -3.82 13.88
C ALA A 10 -8.98 -3.84 13.80
N ILE A 11 -8.31 -2.70 13.96
CA ILE A 11 -6.85 -2.63 13.84
C ILE A 11 -6.10 -3.51 14.84
N PRO A 12 -6.51 -3.62 16.12
CA PRO A 12 -5.89 -4.57 17.04
C PRO A 12 -5.99 -6.04 16.58
N LEU A 13 -6.96 -6.36 15.71
CA LEU A 13 -7.17 -7.71 15.17
C LEU A 13 -6.39 -7.93 13.86
N GLU A 14 -6.34 -6.94 12.98
CA GLU A 14 -5.73 -7.01 11.64
C GLU A 14 -4.23 -6.65 11.65
N GLY A 15 -3.79 -5.81 12.58
CA GLY A 15 -2.42 -5.30 12.68
C GLY A 15 -2.06 -4.19 11.66
N HIS A 16 -2.94 -3.91 10.69
CA HIS A 16 -2.80 -2.83 9.72
C HIS A 16 -4.17 -2.22 9.38
N GLY A 17 -4.18 -0.99 8.87
CA GLY A 17 -5.41 -0.21 8.62
C GLY A 17 -5.62 0.21 7.17
N ASP A 18 -4.69 -0.08 6.27
CA ASP A 18 -4.69 0.34 4.86
C ASP A 18 -5.92 -0.15 4.08
N ASN A 19 -6.19 -1.46 4.08
CA ASN A 19 -7.32 -2.05 3.36
C ASN A 19 -8.67 -1.58 3.95
N LEU A 20 -8.79 -1.61 5.27
CA LEU A 20 -10.03 -1.24 5.95
C LEU A 20 -10.34 0.24 5.79
N ALA A 21 -9.32 1.11 5.86
CA ALA A 21 -9.50 2.54 5.60
C ALA A 21 -10.01 2.78 4.18
N ALA A 22 -9.42 2.14 3.17
CA ALA A 22 -9.87 2.26 1.79
C ALA A 22 -11.30 1.75 1.60
N ALA A 23 -11.67 0.63 2.22
CA ALA A 23 -13.01 0.06 2.14
C ALA A 23 -14.09 0.94 2.79
N LEU A 24 -13.77 1.62 3.90
CA LEU A 24 -14.71 2.46 4.63
C LEU A 24 -14.84 3.87 4.06
N HIS A 25 -13.75 4.46 3.58
CA HIS A 25 -13.70 5.87 3.19
C HIS A 25 -13.72 6.08 1.66
N GLY A 26 -13.36 5.07 0.88
CA GLY A 26 -13.14 5.18 -0.56
C GLY A 26 -11.94 6.05 -0.92
N GLY A 27 -11.66 6.17 -2.23
CA GLY A 27 -10.52 6.95 -2.73
C GLY A 27 -9.17 6.35 -2.35
N PHE A 28 -8.15 7.21 -2.24
CA PHE A 28 -6.82 6.81 -1.80
C PHE A 28 -6.63 7.19 -0.33
N CYS A 29 -6.39 6.21 0.53
CA CYS A 29 -6.31 6.41 1.97
C CYS A 29 -4.88 6.23 2.50
N ILE A 30 -4.46 7.16 3.35
CA ILE A 30 -3.22 7.08 4.14
C ILE A 30 -3.64 6.76 5.57
N ALA A 31 -3.34 5.55 6.03
CA ALA A 31 -3.60 5.11 7.40
C ALA A 31 -2.32 5.23 8.23
N ALA A 32 -2.25 6.24 9.09
CA ALA A 32 -1.16 6.44 10.03
C ALA A 32 -1.53 5.83 11.39
N LEU A 33 -0.76 4.85 11.84
CA LEU A 33 -0.90 4.28 13.18
C LEU A 33 -0.38 5.28 14.22
N GLU A 34 -1.13 5.46 15.29
CA GLU A 34 -0.75 6.28 16.44
C GLU A 34 -0.95 5.49 17.72
N ASP A 35 -0.40 5.98 18.84
CA ASP A 35 -0.57 5.35 20.14
C ASP A 35 -2.07 5.23 20.47
N GLY A 36 -2.59 4.00 20.40
CA GLY A 36 -3.98 3.67 20.71
C GLY A 36 -4.99 3.84 19.56
N GLY A 37 -4.57 4.07 18.31
CA GLY A 37 -5.52 4.17 17.20
C GLY A 37 -4.91 4.33 15.80
N VAL A 38 -5.76 4.77 14.86
CA VAL A 38 -5.36 5.12 13.50
C VAL A 38 -5.94 6.46 13.10
N ARG A 39 -5.15 7.25 12.40
CA ARG A 39 -5.61 8.42 11.68
C ARG A 39 -5.66 8.10 10.20
N VAL A 40 -6.80 8.36 9.56
CA VAL A 40 -6.98 8.18 8.13
C VAL A 40 -7.06 9.53 7.43
N HIS A 41 -6.21 9.73 6.43
CA HIS A 41 -6.31 10.84 5.49
C HIS A 41 -6.76 10.30 4.14
N ARG A 42 -7.83 10.87 3.58
CA ARG A 42 -8.33 10.50 2.26
C ARG A 42 -7.92 11.54 1.23
N LEU A 43 -7.39 11.08 0.11
CA LEU A 43 -7.23 11.83 -1.13
C LEU A 43 -8.27 11.35 -2.13
N ASP A 44 -8.85 12.29 -2.87
CA ASP A 44 -9.72 11.94 -3.99
C ASP A 44 -8.91 11.29 -5.10
N TRP A 45 -9.37 10.11 -5.53
CA TRP A 45 -8.76 9.42 -6.66
C TRP A 45 -9.00 10.22 -7.95
N PRO A 46 -7.97 10.47 -8.77
CA PRO A 46 -8.18 11.21 -10.01
C PRO A 46 -9.15 10.47 -10.96
N GLU A 47 -10.26 11.11 -11.31
CA GLU A 47 -11.38 10.49 -12.06
C GLU A 47 -11.00 9.88 -13.41
N ARG A 48 -9.86 10.27 -14.01
CA ARG A 48 -9.37 9.73 -15.28
C ARG A 48 -8.42 8.54 -15.12
N TRP A 49 -8.02 8.24 -13.89
CA TRP A 49 -7.13 7.12 -13.61
C TRP A 49 -7.95 5.85 -13.40
N ARG A 50 -7.45 4.73 -13.91
CA ARG A 50 -8.09 3.42 -13.80
C ARG A 50 -7.06 2.46 -13.23
N ALA A 51 -7.46 1.67 -12.24
CA ALA A 51 -6.72 0.51 -11.81
C ALA A 51 -7.17 -0.68 -12.66
N VAL A 52 -6.21 -1.40 -13.24
CA VAL A 52 -6.45 -2.68 -13.90
C VAL A 52 -5.88 -3.75 -12.98
N VAL A 53 -6.71 -4.73 -12.63
CA VAL A 53 -6.31 -5.79 -11.70
C VAL A 53 -6.26 -7.11 -12.47
N PHE A 54 -5.11 -7.76 -12.45
CA PHE A 54 -4.95 -9.13 -12.89
C PHE A 54 -5.11 -10.06 -11.69
N VAL A 55 -6.09 -10.96 -11.74
CA VAL A 55 -6.38 -11.92 -10.66
C VAL A 55 -6.05 -13.32 -11.19
N PRO A 56 -4.95 -13.95 -10.73
CA PRO A 56 -4.62 -15.32 -11.11
C PRO A 56 -5.57 -16.32 -10.43
N ASP A 57 -5.71 -17.51 -11.02
CA ASP A 57 -6.53 -18.58 -10.46
C ASP A 57 -5.82 -19.29 -9.28
N GLU A 58 -4.49 -19.14 -9.17
CA GLU A 58 -3.70 -19.70 -8.08
C GLU A 58 -3.87 -18.92 -6.77
N VAL A 59 -3.93 -19.66 -5.66
CA VAL A 59 -3.97 -19.08 -4.32
C VAL A 59 -2.59 -18.51 -3.97
N SER A 60 -2.56 -17.21 -3.68
CA SER A 60 -1.35 -16.52 -3.23
C SER A 60 -0.79 -17.14 -1.94
N PRO A 61 0.51 -17.48 -1.86
CA PRO A 61 1.16 -17.92 -0.64
C PRO A 61 1.49 -16.74 0.28
N THR A 62 0.47 -15.93 0.64
CA THR A 62 0.61 -14.62 1.33
C THR A 62 1.43 -14.71 2.61
N HIS A 63 1.30 -15.80 3.36
CA HIS A 63 2.07 -16.01 4.58
C HIS A 63 3.56 -16.26 4.32
N GLU A 64 3.91 -16.98 3.25
CA GLU A 64 5.30 -17.18 2.82
C GLU A 64 5.89 -15.90 2.24
N ALA A 65 5.16 -15.22 1.37
CA ALA A 65 5.60 -13.98 0.75
C ALA A 65 5.93 -12.90 1.81
N ARG A 66 5.12 -12.80 2.88
CA ARG A 66 5.39 -11.87 4.00
C ARG A 66 6.72 -12.17 4.72
N ARG A 67 7.15 -13.44 4.78
CA ARG A 67 8.43 -13.83 5.40
C ARG A 67 9.65 -13.47 4.55
N LEU A 68 9.44 -13.23 3.26
CA LEU A 68 10.52 -12.82 2.33
C LEU A 68 10.83 -11.32 2.41
N VAL A 69 10.04 -10.55 3.17
CA VAL A 69 10.27 -9.12 3.42
C VAL A 69 11.25 -8.96 4.59
N PRO A 70 12.34 -8.18 4.43
CA PRO A 70 13.30 -7.96 5.51
C PRO A 70 12.65 -7.30 6.73
N ARG A 71 12.84 -7.87 7.92
CA ARG A 71 12.43 -7.23 9.19
C ARG A 71 13.17 -5.93 9.48
N ARG A 72 14.37 -5.79 8.92
CA ARG A 72 15.24 -4.62 9.07
C ARG A 72 15.76 -4.27 7.67
N PRO A 73 15.05 -3.41 6.92
CA PRO A 73 15.53 -2.99 5.61
C PRO A 73 16.79 -2.14 5.73
N LEU A 74 17.55 -2.04 4.64
CA LEU A 74 18.66 -1.10 4.58
C LEU A 74 18.12 0.33 4.68
N ARG A 75 18.89 1.21 5.32
CA ARG A 75 18.49 2.62 5.47
C ARG A 75 18.25 3.28 4.12
N GLU A 76 19.06 2.96 3.12
CA GLU A 76 18.93 3.51 1.77
C GLU A 76 17.63 3.09 1.08
N ASP A 77 17.17 1.85 1.26
CA ASP A 77 15.90 1.38 0.73
C ASP A 77 14.72 2.04 1.43
N ALA A 78 14.81 2.21 2.76
CA ALA A 78 13.80 2.95 3.52
C ALA A 78 13.69 4.40 3.05
N VAL A 79 14.82 5.10 2.88
CA VAL A 79 14.85 6.48 2.37
C VAL A 79 14.32 6.55 0.94
N PHE A 80 14.70 5.60 0.07
CA PHE A 80 14.18 5.51 -1.29
C PHE A 80 12.65 5.41 -1.29
N ASN A 81 12.09 4.44 -0.56
CA ASN A 81 10.64 4.22 -0.48
C ASN A 81 9.87 5.39 0.13
N LEU A 82 10.43 6.12 1.10
CA LEU A 82 9.80 7.34 1.61
C LEU A 82 9.62 8.40 0.51
N GLY A 83 10.61 8.55 -0.38
CA GLY A 83 10.50 9.41 -1.55
C GLY A 83 9.40 8.93 -2.52
N ARG A 84 9.29 7.62 -2.75
CA ARG A 84 8.25 7.02 -3.60
C ARG A 84 6.84 7.26 -3.07
N VAL A 85 6.64 7.12 -1.76
CA VAL A 85 5.37 7.46 -1.11
C VAL A 85 5.04 8.94 -1.25
N ALA A 86 6.02 9.84 -1.06
CA ALA A 86 5.81 11.27 -1.24
C ALA A 86 5.43 11.62 -2.70
N GLU A 87 6.08 11.01 -3.69
CA GLU A 87 5.73 11.16 -5.10
C GLU A 87 4.31 10.65 -5.39
N TRP A 88 3.88 9.55 -4.78
CA TRP A 88 2.51 9.03 -4.90
C TRP A 88 1.48 10.04 -4.40
N VAL A 89 1.73 10.64 -3.23
CA VAL A 89 0.87 11.67 -2.65
C VAL A 89 0.80 12.90 -3.58
N LEU A 90 1.94 13.36 -4.11
CA LEU A 90 1.99 14.47 -5.07
C LEU A 90 1.27 14.13 -6.37
N ALA A 91 1.43 12.92 -6.89
CA ALA A 91 0.77 12.45 -8.10
C ALA A 91 -0.75 12.51 -7.95
N CYS A 92 -1.30 12.03 -6.83
CA CYS A 92 -2.73 12.12 -6.53
C CYS A 92 -3.18 13.58 -6.34
N ALA A 93 -2.49 14.34 -5.48
CA ALA A 93 -2.88 15.70 -5.11
C ALA A 93 -2.88 16.66 -6.31
N HIS A 94 -1.90 16.52 -7.21
CA HIS A 94 -1.78 17.33 -8.43
C HIS A 94 -2.41 16.68 -9.66
N ARG A 95 -2.96 15.46 -9.52
CA ARG A 95 -3.48 14.66 -10.63
C ARG A 95 -2.45 14.45 -11.75
N ASP A 96 -1.17 14.43 -11.39
CA ASP A 96 -0.04 14.35 -12.32
C ASP A 96 0.39 12.90 -12.50
N ARG A 97 0.08 12.34 -13.67
CA ARG A 97 0.43 10.95 -14.03
C ARG A 97 1.91 10.77 -14.30
N SER A 98 2.66 11.83 -14.60
CA SER A 98 4.08 11.71 -14.91
C SER A 98 4.89 11.16 -13.74
N LEU A 99 4.43 11.42 -12.50
CA LEU A 99 5.02 10.96 -11.25
C LEU A 99 4.72 9.49 -10.93
N LEU A 100 3.69 8.89 -11.54
CA LEU A 100 3.27 7.52 -11.19
C LEU A 100 4.34 6.48 -11.47
N ARG A 101 5.10 6.64 -12.55
CA ARG A 101 6.14 5.69 -12.93
C ARG A 101 7.15 5.51 -11.82
N SER A 102 7.69 6.63 -11.31
CA SER A 102 8.67 6.60 -10.24
C SER A 102 8.01 6.22 -8.92
N ALA A 103 6.85 6.78 -8.60
CA ALA A 103 6.13 6.55 -7.35
C ALA A 103 5.77 5.07 -7.10
N MET A 104 5.59 4.27 -8.16
CA MET A 104 5.27 2.85 -8.05
C MET A 104 6.47 1.93 -7.83
N ASP A 105 7.71 2.45 -7.84
CA ASP A 105 8.87 1.63 -7.48
C ASP A 105 8.86 1.29 -5.98
N ASP A 106 9.24 0.06 -5.63
CA ASP A 106 9.36 -0.40 -4.25
C ASP A 106 10.62 -1.27 -4.07
N ARG A 107 11.41 -0.94 -3.05
CA ARG A 107 12.60 -1.72 -2.64
C ARG A 107 12.41 -2.49 -1.34
N LEU A 108 11.31 -2.24 -0.63
CA LEU A 108 11.09 -2.83 0.69
C LEU A 108 10.38 -4.18 0.61
N HIS A 109 9.31 -4.29 -0.17
CA HIS A 109 8.39 -5.41 -0.15
C HIS A 109 8.45 -6.26 -1.42
N GLN A 110 8.38 -5.62 -2.59
CA GLN A 110 8.24 -6.24 -3.90
C GLN A 110 9.43 -7.15 -4.25
N PRO A 111 10.71 -6.77 -4.07
CA PRO A 111 11.83 -7.64 -4.42
C PRO A 111 11.84 -8.98 -3.66
N GLY A 112 11.38 -8.96 -2.40
CA GLY A 112 11.22 -10.17 -1.59
C GLY A 112 10.00 -10.98 -1.99
N ARG A 113 8.84 -10.32 -2.09
CA ARG A 113 7.55 -10.97 -2.37
C ARG A 113 7.46 -11.56 -3.77
N ALA A 114 8.02 -10.89 -4.78
CA ALA A 114 7.94 -11.33 -6.18
C ALA A 114 8.47 -12.76 -6.39
N ARG A 115 9.45 -13.19 -5.57
CA ARG A 115 10.00 -14.56 -5.60
C ARG A 115 8.98 -15.66 -5.30
N ALA A 116 7.86 -15.32 -4.66
CA ALA A 116 6.77 -16.24 -4.36
C ALA A 116 5.67 -16.25 -5.45
N TYR A 117 5.83 -15.44 -6.50
CA TYR A 117 4.83 -15.23 -7.54
C TYR A 117 5.44 -15.43 -8.93
N PRO A 118 5.50 -16.69 -9.42
CA PRO A 118 6.19 -17.03 -10.67
C PRO A 118 5.58 -16.38 -11.92
N TYR A 119 4.33 -15.92 -11.84
CA TYR A 119 3.62 -15.21 -12.91
C TYR A 119 3.88 -13.70 -12.96
N LEU A 120 4.71 -13.16 -12.06
CA LEU A 120 5.15 -11.75 -12.10
C LEU A 120 6.43 -11.53 -12.90
N ASP A 121 7.15 -12.60 -13.26
CA ASP A 121 8.31 -12.49 -14.13
C ASP A 121 7.86 -12.22 -15.57
N ASP A 122 8.07 -10.99 -16.02
CA ASP A 122 8.22 -10.67 -17.44
C ASP A 122 9.62 -11.15 -17.85
N THR A 123 9.75 -12.33 -18.45
CA THR A 123 10.89 -12.56 -19.36
C THR A 123 10.87 -11.55 -20.49
#